data_AF-A0AAU4HQ88-F1
#
_entry.id   AF-A0AAU4HQ88-F1
#
_cell.length_a   1.000
_cell.length_b   1.000
_cell.length_c   1.000
_cell.angle_alpha   90.00
_cell.angle_beta   90.00
_cell.angle_gamma   90.00
#
_symmetry.space_group_name_H-M   'P 1'
#
loop_
_entity.id
_entity.type
_entity.pdbx_description
1 polymer ?
#
loop_
_entity_poly.entity_id
_entity_poly.type
_entity_poly.pdbx_seq_one_letter_code
_entity_poly.pdbx_strand_id
1 'polypeptide(L)'
;MKIRRILATAVAVAVTTPAVLLSVTPAFADAAPTAQTQAKPTLEELEKAAAEAQEAYDKALAAKTAAYGVLEEALSDTTPLALAAKAAKTAADEAGAAKTAADQAVTDAKAALDALPETATEEERTAAETAVTGAEATAATAAADKTAADAKSKEADTASDDARVAAVRAYSLVQKALADALDAKTAADDALAKAREEENQNQDCVAEPGLTAVLTGVPDSITAGTTTALSLRVSNRTDKAMDDVSAHAFTHATDTSGLKETDKLLHLQWSTASSPKWHSIGGDHLINGIGPLKAGAHADIKLRLTIDASAPAGNGAAFISADYTNENGSCGGNPDIAMYDFGVLKAAKPKPGKTDDTDPGKTGTTGTTGTTGTSGGSGPSAQGTASSNPVTTGGGTLASTGSSGTSQLGLLGAAAVALGAAAMFTARRRRTGSQV
;
A
#
# COMPACT_ATOMS: atom_id res chain seq x y z
N MET A 1 -8.49 70.02 7.39
CA MET A 1 -9.44 69.61 6.32
C MET A 1 -9.92 68.18 6.61
N LYS A 2 -11.23 67.95 6.63
CA LYS A 2 -11.87 66.65 6.92
C LYS A 2 -11.76 65.74 5.70
N ILE A 3 -10.94 64.69 5.77
CA ILE A 3 -10.92 63.63 4.76
C ILE A 3 -11.47 62.35 5.38
N ARG A 4 -12.38 61.76 4.62
CA ARG A 4 -13.42 60.81 5.04
C ARG A 4 -12.80 59.43 5.26
N ARG A 5 -13.22 58.77 6.35
CA ARG A 5 -12.93 57.35 6.63
C ARG A 5 -13.47 56.50 5.48
N ILE A 6 -12.58 55.83 4.76
CA ILE A 6 -12.94 54.85 3.72
C ILE A 6 -13.06 53.49 4.42
N LEU A 7 -14.26 52.91 4.34
CA LEU A 7 -14.59 51.61 4.91
C LEU A 7 -13.81 50.49 4.20
N ALA A 8 -13.28 49.57 5.01
CA ALA A 8 -12.74 48.30 4.57
C ALA A 8 -13.85 47.40 4.00
N THR A 9 -13.66 46.95 2.77
CA THR A 9 -14.55 46.02 2.07
C THR A 9 -14.07 44.60 2.34
N ALA A 10 -14.78 43.86 3.20
CA ALA A 10 -14.47 42.47 3.52
C ALA A 10 -15.21 41.52 2.58
N VAL A 11 -14.46 40.68 1.86
CA VAL A 11 -14.97 39.60 1.00
C VAL A 11 -15.18 38.35 1.85
N ALA A 12 -16.37 37.77 1.79
CA ALA A 12 -16.76 36.60 2.55
C ALA A 12 -17.40 35.56 1.59
N VAL A 13 -16.67 34.48 1.30
CA VAL A 13 -17.11 33.25 0.60
C VAL A 13 -17.76 32.25 1.58
N ALA A 14 -19.02 31.89 1.32
CA ALA A 14 -19.77 30.90 2.08
C ALA A 14 -19.52 29.46 1.59
N VAL A 15 -19.31 28.52 2.51
CA VAL A 15 -19.42 27.07 2.24
C VAL A 15 -20.37 26.45 3.26
N THR A 16 -21.47 25.91 2.74
CA THR A 16 -22.51 25.16 3.44
C THR A 16 -22.01 23.77 3.83
N THR A 17 -22.12 23.42 5.12
CA THR A 17 -22.04 22.03 5.61
C THR A 17 -23.43 21.59 6.05
N PRO A 18 -23.94 20.41 5.65
CA PRO A 18 -25.07 19.80 6.32
C PRO A 18 -24.56 19.09 7.58
N ALA A 19 -24.84 19.69 8.73
CA ALA A 19 -24.78 19.03 10.02
C ALA A 19 -25.94 18.04 10.14
N VAL A 20 -25.63 16.74 10.22
CA VAL A 20 -26.61 15.70 10.57
C VAL A 20 -25.99 14.74 11.60
N LEU A 21 -26.58 14.78 12.80
CA LEU A 21 -26.68 13.75 13.85
C LEU A 21 -25.43 13.37 14.66
N LEU A 22 -25.13 14.18 15.68
CA LEU A 22 -24.56 13.71 16.95
C LEU A 22 -25.52 14.07 18.09
N SER A 23 -26.53 13.22 18.32
CA SER A 23 -27.38 13.31 19.50
C SER A 23 -27.77 11.91 19.99
N VAL A 24 -26.94 11.33 20.86
CA VAL A 24 -27.44 10.39 21.88
C VAL A 24 -26.58 10.54 23.13
N THR A 25 -27.20 11.03 24.19
CA THR A 25 -26.68 11.12 25.57
C THR A 25 -26.51 9.72 26.18
N PRO A 26 -25.57 9.52 27.13
CA PRO A 26 -25.41 8.26 27.81
C PRO A 26 -26.41 8.17 28.97
N ALA A 27 -27.23 7.13 28.96
CA ALA A 27 -27.94 6.68 30.14
C ALA A 27 -28.00 5.16 30.09
N PHE A 28 -27.03 4.47 30.70
CA PHE A 28 -27.26 3.21 31.41
C PHE A 28 -26.10 2.96 32.38
N ALA A 29 -26.49 2.79 33.64
CA ALA A 29 -25.70 2.26 34.73
C ALA A 29 -25.54 0.73 34.60
N ASP A 30 -24.49 0.21 35.23
CA ASP A 30 -24.25 -1.19 35.61
C ASP A 30 -24.49 -2.28 34.56
N ALA A 31 -23.44 -2.62 33.82
CA ALA A 31 -23.08 -4.00 33.51
C ALA A 31 -21.59 -4.07 33.12
N ALA A 32 -20.88 -5.08 33.64
CA ALA A 32 -19.50 -5.40 33.29
C ALA A 32 -19.30 -5.51 31.77
N PRO A 33 -18.12 -5.18 31.21
CA PRO A 33 -17.93 -5.21 29.77
C PRO A 33 -17.88 -6.65 29.28
N THR A 34 -18.98 -7.14 28.74
CA THR A 34 -18.95 -8.24 27.76
C THR A 34 -18.19 -7.73 26.54
N ALA A 35 -17.07 -8.37 26.21
CA ALA A 35 -16.33 -8.16 24.98
C ALA A 35 -17.28 -8.39 23.79
N GLN A 36 -17.85 -7.31 23.25
CA GLN A 36 -18.48 -7.35 21.94
C GLN A 36 -17.36 -7.43 20.91
N THR A 37 -17.26 -8.55 20.23
CA THR A 37 -16.46 -8.70 19.01
C THR A 37 -16.93 -7.63 18.03
N GLN A 38 -16.15 -6.56 17.89
CA GLN A 38 -16.43 -5.51 16.93
C GLN A 38 -16.40 -6.15 15.54
N ALA A 39 -17.53 -6.18 14.84
CA ALA A 39 -17.62 -6.77 13.51
C ALA A 39 -16.60 -6.08 12.60
N LYS A 40 -15.74 -6.88 11.96
CA LYS A 40 -14.76 -6.38 11.00
C LYS A 40 -15.50 -5.70 9.85
N PRO A 41 -15.04 -4.52 9.35
CA PRO A 41 -15.65 -3.87 8.20
C PRO A 41 -15.72 -4.83 7.01
N THR A 42 -16.85 -4.82 6.31
CA THR A 42 -17.02 -5.56 5.06
C THR A 42 -16.19 -4.95 3.93
N LEU A 43 -15.88 -5.72 2.88
CA LEU A 43 -15.14 -5.21 1.73
C LEU A 43 -15.85 -4.02 1.06
N GLU A 44 -17.19 -4.08 0.93
CA GLU A 44 -18.00 -3.00 0.37
C GLU A 44 -17.90 -1.71 1.21
N GLU A 45 -17.85 -1.82 2.54
CA GLU A 45 -17.65 -0.68 3.43
C GLU A 45 -16.24 -0.08 3.28
N LEU A 46 -15.21 -0.91 3.07
CA LEU A 46 -13.84 -0.46 2.83
C LEU A 46 -13.67 0.18 1.45
N GLU A 47 -14.31 -0.35 0.41
CA GLU A 47 -14.33 0.25 -0.93
C GLU A 47 -14.99 1.64 -0.89
N LYS A 48 -16.12 1.75 -0.18
CA LYS A 48 -16.78 3.03 0.04
C LYS A 48 -15.90 4.01 0.82
N ALA A 49 -15.24 3.55 1.89
CA ALA A 49 -14.33 4.38 2.68
C ALA A 49 -13.13 4.89 1.85
N ALA A 50 -12.54 4.04 1.00
CA ALA A 50 -11.47 4.43 0.09
C ALA A 50 -11.95 5.47 -0.95
N ALA A 51 -13.17 5.30 -1.49
CA ALA A 51 -13.76 6.26 -2.41
C ALA A 51 -14.03 7.63 -1.74
N GLU A 52 -14.56 7.64 -0.51
CA GLU A 52 -14.77 8.86 0.27
C GLU A 52 -13.44 9.55 0.61
N ALA A 53 -12.40 8.79 0.94
CA ALA A 53 -11.07 9.33 1.21
C ALA A 53 -10.40 9.91 -0.05
N GLN A 54 -10.58 9.27 -1.21
CA GLN A 54 -10.17 9.80 -2.50
C GLN A 54 -10.88 11.12 -2.81
N GLU A 55 -12.20 11.20 -2.63
CA GLU A 55 -12.95 12.44 -2.86
C GLU A 55 -12.49 13.58 -1.92
N ALA A 56 -12.20 13.25 -0.65
CA ALA A 56 -11.66 14.21 0.31
C ALA A 56 -10.27 14.73 -0.11
N TYR A 57 -9.39 13.84 -0.58
CA TYR A 57 -8.08 14.21 -1.12
C TYR A 57 -8.21 15.13 -2.33
N ASP A 58 -9.09 14.82 -3.28
CA ASP A 58 -9.29 15.63 -4.49
C ASP A 58 -9.83 17.03 -4.15
N LYS A 59 -10.76 17.12 -3.19
CA LYS A 59 -11.23 18.41 -2.67
C LYS A 59 -10.12 19.21 -2.01
N ALA A 60 -9.27 18.56 -1.21
CA ALA A 60 -8.13 19.22 -0.58
C ALA A 60 -7.09 19.71 -1.60
N LEU A 61 -6.88 18.95 -2.68
CA LEU A 61 -5.98 19.33 -3.77
C LEU A 61 -6.52 20.53 -4.56
N ALA A 62 -7.81 20.53 -4.87
CA ALA A 62 -8.48 21.67 -5.49
C ALA A 62 -8.41 22.92 -4.60
N ALA A 63 -8.62 22.76 -3.28
CA ALA A 63 -8.48 23.86 -2.31
C ALA A 63 -7.05 24.40 -2.27
N LYS A 64 -6.02 23.54 -2.28
CA LYS A 64 -4.61 23.97 -2.36
C LYS A 64 -4.33 24.75 -3.63
N THR A 65 -4.87 24.31 -4.75
CA THR A 65 -4.68 24.97 -6.05
C THR A 65 -5.30 26.36 -6.03
N ALA A 66 -6.54 26.49 -5.55
CA ALA A 66 -7.20 27.79 -5.39
C ALA A 66 -6.45 28.70 -4.41
N ALA A 67 -6.00 28.17 -3.27
CA ALA A 67 -5.25 28.92 -2.26
C ALA A 67 -3.88 29.38 -2.76
N TYR A 68 -3.24 28.63 -3.67
CA TYR A 68 -1.99 29.03 -4.30
C TYR A 68 -2.17 30.27 -5.19
N GLY A 69 -3.26 30.34 -5.96
CA GLY A 69 -3.58 31.54 -6.76
C GLY A 69 -3.79 32.78 -5.88
N VAL A 70 -4.47 32.63 -4.74
CA VAL A 70 -4.63 33.72 -3.76
C VAL A 70 -3.29 34.13 -3.14
N LEU A 71 -2.42 33.18 -2.83
CA LEU A 71 -1.08 33.46 -2.31
C LEU A 71 -0.25 34.23 -3.34
N GLU A 72 -0.25 33.81 -4.60
CA GLU A 72 0.47 34.48 -5.68
C GLU A 72 0.00 35.92 -5.86
N GLU A 73 -1.31 36.15 -5.88
CA GLU A 73 -1.88 37.49 -5.94
C GLU A 73 -1.45 38.34 -4.73
N ALA A 74 -1.53 37.79 -3.51
CA ALA A 74 -1.16 38.49 -2.29
C ALA A 74 0.34 38.84 -2.21
N LEU A 75 1.20 38.05 -2.84
CA LEU A 75 2.64 38.29 -2.90
C LEU A 75 3.06 39.24 -4.03
N SER A 76 2.13 39.64 -4.91
CA SER A 76 2.42 40.56 -6.00
C SER A 76 2.70 41.99 -5.54
N ASP A 77 3.68 42.64 -6.17
CA ASP A 77 4.00 44.05 -5.98
C ASP A 77 2.91 45.00 -6.54
N THR A 78 1.94 44.45 -7.27
CA THR A 78 0.82 45.21 -7.85
C THR A 78 -0.42 45.25 -6.96
N THR A 79 -0.38 44.63 -5.78
CA THR A 79 -1.51 44.70 -4.84
C THR A 79 -1.71 46.14 -4.35
N PRO A 80 -2.95 46.53 -4.00
CA PRO A 80 -3.21 47.87 -3.46
C PRO A 80 -2.34 48.24 -2.26
N LEU A 81 -2.03 47.26 -1.38
CA LEU A 81 -1.17 47.48 -0.21
C LEU A 81 0.30 47.63 -0.61
N ALA A 82 0.83 46.80 -1.52
CA ALA A 82 2.19 46.95 -2.01
C ALA A 82 2.40 48.28 -2.76
N LEU A 83 1.43 48.69 -3.58
CA LEU A 83 1.46 49.99 -4.26
C LEU A 83 1.39 51.16 -3.27
N ALA A 84 0.56 51.05 -2.22
CA ALA A 84 0.48 52.07 -1.17
C ALA A 84 1.79 52.18 -0.37
N ALA A 85 2.41 51.04 -0.01
CA ALA A 85 3.71 50.98 0.64
C ALA A 85 4.79 51.65 -0.22
N LYS A 86 4.86 51.30 -1.52
CA LYS A 86 5.77 51.93 -2.48
C LYS A 86 5.57 53.45 -2.58
N ALA A 87 4.33 53.89 -2.69
CA ALA A 87 4.01 55.33 -2.76
C ALA A 87 4.39 56.08 -1.47
N ALA A 88 4.13 55.48 -0.30
CA ALA A 88 4.48 56.07 0.99
C ALA A 88 6.01 56.16 1.18
N LYS A 89 6.75 55.15 0.71
CA LYS A 89 8.22 55.18 0.68
C LYS A 89 8.75 56.30 -0.20
N THR A 90 8.22 56.45 -1.43
CA THR A 90 8.59 57.56 -2.31
C THR A 90 8.34 58.92 -1.66
N ALA A 91 7.19 59.11 -1.02
CA ALA A 91 6.90 60.36 -0.31
C ALA A 91 7.85 60.61 0.87
N ALA A 92 8.27 59.56 1.59
CA ALA A 92 9.26 59.66 2.65
C ALA A 92 10.65 60.04 2.11
N ASP A 93 11.06 59.49 0.97
CA ASP A 93 12.32 59.82 0.31
C ASP A 93 12.33 61.29 -0.17
N GLU A 94 11.24 61.75 -0.79
CA GLU A 94 11.04 63.15 -1.20
C GLU A 94 11.09 64.12 -0.01
N ALA A 95 10.41 63.79 1.09
CA ALA A 95 10.48 64.58 2.32
C ALA A 95 11.91 64.61 2.92
N GLY A 96 12.66 63.52 2.76
CA GLY A 96 14.07 63.45 3.18
C GLY A 96 14.97 64.37 2.37
N ALA A 97 14.76 64.41 1.06
CA ALA A 97 15.44 65.35 0.16
C ALA A 97 15.07 66.81 0.51
N ALA A 98 13.79 67.10 0.75
CA ALA A 98 13.33 68.43 1.15
C ALA A 98 13.94 68.89 2.47
N LYS A 99 14.02 68.01 3.48
CA LYS A 99 14.71 68.30 4.75
C LYS A 99 16.18 68.62 4.52
N THR A 100 16.87 67.80 3.72
CA THR A 100 18.29 68.01 3.40
C THR A 100 18.53 69.38 2.75
N ALA A 101 17.67 69.77 1.80
CA ALA A 101 17.75 71.08 1.17
C ALA A 101 17.48 72.23 2.16
N ALA A 102 16.51 72.08 3.07
CA ALA A 102 16.19 73.08 4.08
C ALA A 102 17.31 73.26 5.12
N ASP A 103 17.94 72.15 5.56
CA ASP A 103 19.10 72.20 6.46
C ASP A 103 20.31 72.89 5.80
N GLN A 104 20.52 72.64 4.49
CA GLN A 104 21.54 73.35 3.72
C GLN A 104 21.24 74.85 3.64
N ALA A 105 19.98 75.25 3.42
CA ALA A 105 19.59 76.65 3.38
C ALA A 105 19.83 77.38 4.72
N VAL A 106 19.66 76.70 5.86
CA VAL A 106 20.05 77.23 7.18
C VAL A 106 21.55 77.45 7.27
N THR A 107 22.34 76.49 6.80
CA THR A 107 23.80 76.57 6.77
C THR A 107 24.27 77.75 5.91
N ASP A 108 23.69 77.90 4.72
CA ASP A 108 24.01 78.98 3.79
C ASP A 108 23.60 80.35 4.33
N ALA A 109 22.42 80.46 4.95
CA ALA A 109 21.95 81.71 5.55
C ALA A 109 22.83 82.16 6.72
N LYS A 110 23.30 81.22 7.57
CA LYS A 110 24.23 81.51 8.66
C LYS A 110 25.59 81.96 8.13
N ALA A 111 26.12 81.26 7.12
CA ALA A 111 27.37 81.65 6.47
C ALA A 111 27.28 83.04 5.83
N ALA A 112 26.15 83.40 5.24
CA ALA A 112 25.92 84.73 4.68
C ALA A 112 25.87 85.83 5.75
N LEU A 113 25.24 85.56 6.90
CA LEU A 113 25.24 86.46 8.05
C LEU A 113 26.66 86.67 8.61
N ASP A 114 27.43 85.59 8.76
CA ASP A 114 28.81 85.64 9.26
C ASP A 114 29.78 86.34 8.30
N ALA A 115 29.47 86.36 7.01
CA ALA A 115 30.28 87.01 5.97
C ALA A 115 30.05 88.53 5.84
N LEU A 116 29.11 89.11 6.59
CA LEU A 116 28.86 90.55 6.54
C LEU A 116 30.08 91.34 7.05
N PRO A 117 30.54 92.37 6.30
CA PRO A 117 31.65 93.21 6.75
C PRO A 117 31.26 94.05 7.96
N GLU A 118 32.24 94.53 8.74
CA GLU A 118 31.95 95.41 9.89
C GLU A 118 31.22 96.70 9.49
N THR A 119 31.39 97.14 8.24
CA THR A 119 30.72 98.31 7.65
C THR A 119 29.29 98.04 7.17
N ALA A 120 28.77 96.81 7.31
CA ALA A 120 27.41 96.47 6.91
C ALA A 120 26.38 97.31 7.69
N THR A 121 25.36 97.81 6.99
CA THR A 121 24.32 98.63 7.61
C THR A 121 23.42 97.78 8.51
N GLU A 122 22.69 98.44 9.42
CA GLU A 122 21.76 97.71 10.29
C GLU A 122 20.61 97.07 9.52
N GLU A 123 20.21 97.66 8.40
CA GLU A 123 19.24 97.06 7.50
C GLU A 123 19.77 95.75 6.87
N GLU A 124 21.05 95.71 6.48
CA GLU A 124 21.68 94.51 5.92
C GLU A 124 21.82 93.40 6.96
N ARG A 125 22.22 93.73 8.20
CA ARG A 125 22.29 92.78 9.32
C ARG A 125 20.91 92.22 9.66
N THR A 126 19.91 93.10 9.81
CA THR A 126 18.52 92.70 10.11
C THR A 126 17.94 91.79 9.02
N ALA A 127 18.23 92.08 7.74
CA ALA A 127 17.79 91.24 6.63
C ALA A 127 18.43 89.85 6.67
N ALA A 128 19.72 89.74 6.97
CA ALA A 128 20.42 88.47 7.10
C ALA A 128 19.93 87.65 8.31
N GLU A 129 19.70 88.28 9.47
CA GLU A 129 19.10 87.63 10.65
C GLU A 129 17.67 87.12 10.37
N THR A 130 16.89 87.91 9.62
CA THR A 130 15.55 87.49 9.16
C THR A 130 15.64 86.29 8.22
N ALA A 131 16.63 86.25 7.33
CA ALA A 131 16.85 85.12 6.43
C ALA A 131 17.22 83.83 7.20
N VAL A 132 18.08 83.93 8.21
CA VAL A 132 18.41 82.79 9.10
C VAL A 132 17.14 82.29 9.80
N THR A 133 16.37 83.19 10.40
CA THR A 133 15.13 82.82 11.11
C THR A 133 14.13 82.15 10.17
N GLY A 134 13.98 82.65 8.94
CA GLY A 134 13.11 82.06 7.92
C GLY A 134 13.59 80.68 7.45
N ALA A 135 14.89 80.50 7.27
CA ALA A 135 15.49 79.22 6.93
C ALA A 135 15.29 78.19 8.06
N GLU A 136 15.50 78.58 9.33
CA GLU A 136 15.32 77.71 10.49
C GLU A 136 13.85 77.27 10.64
N ALA A 137 12.90 78.17 10.43
CA ALA A 137 11.47 77.83 10.42
C ALA A 137 11.11 76.84 9.30
N THR A 138 11.72 77.00 8.11
CA THR A 138 11.54 76.10 6.98
C THR A 138 12.14 74.71 7.27
N ALA A 139 13.34 74.67 7.84
CA ALA A 139 13.99 73.41 8.24
C ALA A 139 13.20 72.67 9.33
N ALA A 140 12.65 73.39 10.31
CA ALA A 140 11.77 72.82 11.33
C ALA A 140 10.51 72.19 10.71
N THR A 141 9.89 72.86 9.74
CA THR A 141 8.72 72.33 9.02
C THR A 141 9.09 71.09 8.21
N ALA A 142 10.18 71.13 7.44
CA ALA A 142 10.64 69.99 6.64
C ALA A 142 11.02 68.78 7.51
N ALA A 143 11.58 69.00 8.72
CA ALA A 143 11.86 67.95 9.68
C ALA A 143 10.58 67.28 10.21
N ALA A 144 9.54 68.07 10.49
CA ALA A 144 8.22 67.55 10.90
C ALA A 144 7.56 66.75 9.77
N ASP A 145 7.59 67.26 8.54
CA ASP A 145 7.05 66.59 7.36
C ASP A 145 7.76 65.26 7.08
N LYS A 146 9.10 65.23 7.17
CA LYS A 146 9.88 64.00 7.06
C LYS A 146 9.47 62.98 8.12
N THR A 147 9.37 63.40 9.38
CA THR A 147 8.93 62.51 10.47
C THR A 147 7.54 61.92 10.20
N ALA A 148 6.61 62.74 9.70
CA ALA A 148 5.26 62.29 9.36
C ALA A 148 5.25 61.34 8.15
N ALA A 149 6.09 61.59 7.13
CA ALA A 149 6.20 60.74 5.96
C ALA A 149 6.85 59.38 6.29
N ASP A 150 7.88 59.35 7.14
CA ASP A 150 8.50 58.11 7.64
C ASP A 150 7.52 57.25 8.42
N ALA A 151 6.72 57.87 9.30
CA ALA A 151 5.69 57.16 10.05
C ALA A 151 4.66 56.50 9.11
N LYS A 152 4.22 57.21 8.07
CA LYS A 152 3.30 56.67 7.05
C LYS A 152 3.92 55.56 6.22
N SER A 153 5.19 55.69 5.81
CA SER A 153 5.90 54.63 5.10
C SER A 153 5.95 53.36 5.94
N LYS A 154 6.31 53.48 7.21
CA LYS A 154 6.38 52.34 8.14
C LYS A 154 5.02 51.67 8.34
N GLU A 155 3.96 52.45 8.48
CA GLU A 155 2.59 51.92 8.62
C GLU A 155 2.16 51.17 7.36
N ALA A 156 2.42 51.73 6.18
CA ALA A 156 2.06 51.11 4.91
C ALA A 156 2.87 49.82 4.63
N ASP A 157 4.16 49.83 4.93
CA ASP A 157 5.02 48.64 4.84
C ASP A 157 4.51 47.53 5.77
N THR A 158 4.21 47.87 7.03
CA THR A 158 3.68 46.92 8.02
C THR A 158 2.36 46.31 7.54
N ALA A 159 1.44 47.13 7.01
CA ALA A 159 0.16 46.65 6.51
C ALA A 159 0.31 45.70 5.29
N SER A 160 1.27 46.00 4.40
CA SER A 160 1.59 45.14 3.26
C SER A 160 2.17 43.80 3.72
N ASP A 161 3.14 43.82 4.64
CA ASP A 161 3.77 42.60 5.15
C ASP A 161 2.80 41.73 5.95
N ASP A 162 1.94 42.34 6.79
CA ASP A 162 0.92 41.61 7.54
C ASP A 162 -0.05 40.87 6.61
N ALA A 163 -0.44 41.50 5.49
CA ALA A 163 -1.30 40.86 4.48
C ALA A 163 -0.60 39.68 3.80
N ARG A 164 0.69 39.83 3.45
CA ARG A 164 1.50 38.74 2.86
C ARG A 164 1.67 37.58 3.83
N VAL A 165 1.96 37.87 5.10
CA VAL A 165 2.07 36.85 6.16
C VAL A 165 0.74 36.13 6.38
N ALA A 166 -0.38 36.85 6.38
CA ALA A 166 -1.70 36.25 6.50
C ALA A 166 -2.00 35.28 5.34
N ALA A 167 -1.68 35.66 4.11
CA ALA A 167 -1.84 34.79 2.93
C ALA A 167 -0.98 33.53 3.01
N VAL A 168 0.29 33.66 3.40
CA VAL A 168 1.21 32.51 3.58
C VAL A 168 0.69 31.57 4.67
N ARG A 169 0.20 32.10 5.80
CA ARG A 169 -0.41 31.29 6.88
C ARG A 169 -1.67 30.57 6.42
N ALA A 170 -2.52 31.22 5.63
CA ALA A 170 -3.70 30.57 5.07
C ALA A 170 -3.29 29.42 4.14
N TYR A 171 -2.30 29.64 3.28
CA TYR A 171 -1.80 28.61 2.37
C TYR A 171 -1.17 27.42 3.12
N SER A 172 -0.45 27.64 4.21
CA SER A 172 0.15 26.55 4.99
C SER A 172 -0.90 25.64 5.66
N LEU A 173 -2.03 26.21 6.10
CA LEU A 173 -3.15 25.40 6.62
C LEU A 173 -3.75 24.49 5.55
N VAL A 174 -3.89 24.99 4.31
CA VAL A 174 -4.41 24.19 3.20
C VAL A 174 -3.41 23.11 2.77
N GLN A 175 -2.10 23.39 2.81
CA GLN A 175 -1.09 22.37 2.59
C GLN A 175 -1.16 21.25 3.64
N LYS A 176 -1.35 21.61 4.92
CA LYS A 176 -1.54 20.63 5.99
C LYS A 176 -2.79 19.78 5.74
N ALA A 177 -3.91 20.41 5.40
CA ALA A 177 -5.15 19.68 5.10
C ALA A 177 -5.01 18.69 3.94
N LEU A 178 -4.23 19.03 2.90
CA LEU A 178 -3.91 18.10 1.82
C LEU A 178 -3.07 16.92 2.30
N ALA A 179 -2.07 17.16 3.16
CA ALA A 179 -1.26 16.09 3.73
C ALA A 179 -2.11 15.15 4.59
N ASP A 180 -2.94 15.69 5.48
CA ASP A 180 -3.84 14.91 6.33
C ASP A 180 -4.83 14.08 5.48
N ALA A 181 -5.35 14.64 4.37
CA ALA A 181 -6.23 13.92 3.45
C ALA A 181 -5.51 12.81 2.65
N LEU A 182 -4.24 13.03 2.29
CA LEU A 182 -3.41 12.01 1.64
C LEU A 182 -3.14 10.84 2.59
N ASP A 183 -2.78 11.13 3.85
CA ASP A 183 -2.55 10.10 4.86
C ASP A 183 -3.81 9.25 5.10
N ALA A 184 -4.98 9.90 5.19
CA ALA A 184 -6.27 9.22 5.32
C ALA A 184 -6.58 8.34 4.11
N LYS A 185 -6.31 8.84 2.90
CA LYS A 185 -6.47 8.07 1.66
C LYS A 185 -5.56 6.85 1.63
N THR A 186 -4.28 7.02 1.92
CA THR A 186 -3.32 5.91 1.97
C THR A 186 -3.74 4.87 3.00
N ALA A 187 -4.18 5.29 4.19
CA ALA A 187 -4.66 4.36 5.20
C ALA A 187 -5.92 3.59 4.75
N ALA A 188 -6.85 4.24 4.04
CA ALA A 188 -8.04 3.58 3.50
C ALA A 188 -7.70 2.59 2.37
N ASP A 189 -6.79 2.96 1.46
CA ASP A 189 -6.31 2.09 0.39
C ASP A 189 -5.55 0.87 0.95
N ASP A 190 -4.68 1.07 1.94
CA ASP A 190 -3.94 -0.02 2.60
C ASP A 190 -4.89 -0.97 3.34
N ALA A 191 -5.91 -0.45 4.02
CA ALA A 191 -6.92 -1.26 4.69
C ALA A 191 -7.73 -2.08 3.68
N LEU A 192 -8.11 -1.48 2.55
CA LEU A 192 -8.79 -2.18 1.46
C LEU A 192 -7.90 -3.26 0.83
N ALA A 193 -6.63 -2.95 0.55
CA ALA A 193 -5.68 -3.90 -0.01
C ALA A 193 -5.48 -5.10 0.91
N LYS A 194 -5.26 -4.86 2.20
CA LYS A 194 -5.14 -5.91 3.21
C LYS A 194 -6.42 -6.75 3.32
N ALA A 195 -7.60 -6.14 3.26
CA ALA A 195 -8.85 -6.88 3.28
C ALA A 195 -9.03 -7.78 2.06
N ARG A 196 -8.60 -7.33 0.87
CA ARG A 196 -8.59 -8.17 -0.35
C ARG A 196 -7.58 -9.31 -0.26
N GLU A 197 -6.39 -9.05 0.28
CA GLU A 197 -5.39 -10.11 0.52
C GLU A 197 -5.91 -11.16 1.51
N GLU A 198 -6.58 -10.73 2.58
CA GLU A 198 -7.19 -11.63 3.56
C GLU A 198 -8.41 -12.38 2.98
N GLU A 199 -9.20 -11.80 2.08
CA GLU A 199 -10.23 -12.55 1.34
C GLU A 199 -9.61 -13.60 0.41
N ASN A 200 -8.52 -13.26 -0.29
CA ASN A 200 -7.80 -14.19 -1.16
C ASN A 200 -7.08 -15.31 -0.37
N GLN A 201 -6.62 -15.02 0.86
CA GLN A 201 -5.98 -16.00 1.75
C GLN A 201 -7.01 -16.84 2.53
N ASN A 202 -8.26 -16.38 2.66
CA ASN A 202 -9.35 -17.10 3.33
C ASN A 202 -10.29 -17.83 2.35
N GLN A 203 -10.02 -17.81 1.05
CA GLN A 203 -10.46 -18.88 0.17
C GLN A 203 -9.56 -20.09 0.42
N ASP A 204 -9.80 -20.81 1.52
CA ASP A 204 -9.32 -22.18 1.66
C ASP A 204 -9.75 -22.92 0.39
N CYS A 205 -8.77 -23.36 -0.42
CA CYS A 205 -9.08 -24.13 -1.62
C CYS A 205 -9.94 -25.31 -1.20
N VAL A 206 -11.17 -25.35 -1.73
CA VAL A 206 -12.18 -26.28 -1.22
C VAL A 206 -11.86 -27.66 -1.76
N ALA A 207 -11.96 -28.68 -0.91
CA ALA A 207 -11.92 -30.06 -1.38
C ALA A 207 -12.99 -30.25 -2.48
N GLU A 208 -12.54 -30.66 -3.67
CA GLU A 208 -13.37 -30.89 -4.84
C GLU A 208 -13.27 -32.39 -5.22
N PRO A 209 -14.13 -33.25 -4.64
CA PRO A 209 -14.13 -34.68 -4.94
C PRO A 209 -14.37 -35.01 -6.41
N GLY A 210 -14.92 -34.06 -7.19
CA GLY A 210 -15.06 -34.20 -8.63
C GLY A 210 -13.75 -34.04 -9.41
N LEU A 211 -12.73 -33.39 -8.84
CA LEU A 211 -11.38 -33.40 -9.41
C LEU A 211 -10.68 -34.68 -8.97
N THR A 212 -10.21 -35.48 -9.93
CA THR A 212 -9.55 -36.76 -9.65
C THR A 212 -8.24 -36.88 -10.38
N ALA A 213 -7.21 -37.40 -9.71
CA ALA A 213 -5.90 -37.69 -10.27
C ALA A 213 -5.60 -39.18 -10.09
N VAL A 214 -5.45 -39.91 -11.20
CA VAL A 214 -5.28 -41.37 -11.17
C VAL A 214 -4.04 -41.76 -11.96
N LEU A 215 -3.10 -42.41 -11.28
CA LEU A 215 -1.93 -43.03 -11.90
C LEU A 215 -2.25 -44.44 -12.36
N THR A 216 -1.77 -44.79 -13.54
CA THR A 216 -1.91 -46.13 -14.14
C THR A 216 -0.58 -46.60 -14.70
N GLY A 217 -0.41 -47.91 -14.80
CA GLY A 217 0.81 -48.54 -15.30
C GLY A 217 1.91 -48.72 -14.26
N VAL A 218 1.63 -48.51 -12.97
CA VAL A 218 2.58 -48.81 -11.88
C VAL A 218 2.67 -50.32 -11.71
N PRO A 219 3.83 -50.96 -11.94
CA PRO A 219 4.00 -52.39 -11.73
C PRO A 219 4.25 -52.70 -10.25
N ASP A 220 3.97 -53.93 -9.83
CA ASP A 220 4.23 -54.39 -8.45
C ASP A 220 5.72 -54.26 -8.05
N SER A 221 6.63 -54.24 -9.03
CA SER A 221 8.04 -54.00 -8.80
C SER A 221 8.76 -53.41 -10.01
N ILE A 222 9.81 -52.61 -9.75
CA ILE A 222 10.66 -51.96 -10.74
C ILE A 222 12.11 -52.34 -10.44
N THR A 223 12.84 -52.77 -11.47
CA THR A 223 14.25 -53.14 -11.33
C THR A 223 15.13 -51.90 -11.40
N ALA A 224 16.06 -51.75 -10.45
CA ALA A 224 17.08 -50.70 -10.47
C ALA A 224 17.87 -50.74 -11.79
N GLY A 225 18.11 -49.56 -12.37
CA GLY A 225 18.73 -49.39 -13.68
C GLY A 225 17.74 -49.41 -14.85
N THR A 226 16.44 -49.41 -14.59
CA THR A 226 15.39 -49.39 -15.63
C THR A 226 14.53 -48.13 -15.56
N THR A 227 13.85 -47.85 -16.68
CA THR A 227 12.86 -46.78 -16.79
C THR A 227 11.49 -47.39 -17.07
N THR A 228 10.50 -47.06 -16.24
CA THR A 228 9.11 -47.49 -16.39
C THR A 228 8.25 -46.34 -16.86
N ALA A 229 7.44 -46.56 -17.89
CA ALA A 229 6.45 -45.59 -18.34
C ALA A 229 5.15 -45.72 -17.54
N LEU A 230 4.58 -44.59 -17.15
CA LEU A 230 3.38 -44.45 -16.33
C LEU A 230 2.44 -43.45 -17.01
N SER A 231 1.15 -43.51 -16.70
CA SER A 231 0.16 -42.55 -17.22
C SER A 231 -0.68 -41.98 -16.09
N LEU A 232 -0.63 -40.65 -15.94
CA LEU A 232 -1.46 -39.90 -15.00
C LEU A 232 -2.64 -39.31 -15.75
N ARG A 233 -3.86 -39.59 -15.29
CA ARG A 233 -5.08 -38.95 -15.78
C ARG A 233 -5.64 -38.02 -14.72
N VAL A 234 -5.77 -36.74 -15.06
CA VAL A 234 -6.48 -35.74 -14.26
C VAL A 234 -7.85 -35.51 -14.90
N SER A 235 -8.93 -35.73 -14.15
CA SER A 235 -10.31 -35.63 -14.65
C SER A 235 -11.12 -34.64 -13.82
N ASN A 236 -11.79 -33.73 -14.51
CA ASN A 236 -12.84 -32.89 -13.95
C ASN A 236 -14.19 -33.59 -14.12
N ARG A 237 -14.71 -34.19 -13.04
CA ARG A 237 -16.01 -34.86 -12.99
C ARG A 237 -17.12 -33.97 -12.44
N THR A 238 -16.86 -32.68 -12.29
CA THR A 238 -17.84 -31.68 -11.89
C THR A 238 -18.63 -31.17 -13.09
N ASP A 239 -19.65 -30.36 -12.82
CA ASP A 239 -20.42 -29.59 -13.81
C ASP A 239 -19.82 -28.21 -14.12
N LYS A 240 -18.68 -27.86 -13.50
CA LYS A 240 -18.00 -26.56 -13.64
C LYS A 240 -16.75 -26.67 -14.51
N ALA A 241 -16.38 -25.57 -15.15
CA ALA A 241 -15.05 -25.45 -15.77
C ALA A 241 -14.00 -25.11 -14.71
N MET A 242 -12.76 -25.54 -14.96
CA MET A 242 -11.57 -25.23 -14.16
C MET A 242 -10.56 -24.54 -15.08
N ASP A 243 -10.15 -23.32 -14.74
CA ASP A 243 -9.39 -22.46 -15.67
C ASP A 243 -7.91 -22.81 -15.71
N ASP A 244 -7.27 -23.02 -14.57
CA ASP A 244 -5.90 -23.51 -14.47
C ASP A 244 -5.85 -24.75 -13.59
N VAL A 245 -5.44 -25.87 -14.18
CA VAL A 245 -5.32 -27.16 -13.49
C VAL A 245 -3.85 -27.54 -13.40
N SER A 246 -3.43 -27.96 -12.22
CA SER A 246 -2.10 -28.49 -11.95
C SER A 246 -2.20 -29.88 -11.30
N ALA A 247 -1.11 -30.62 -11.34
CA ALA A 247 -0.98 -31.87 -10.59
C ALA A 247 0.29 -31.86 -9.77
N HIS A 248 0.27 -32.48 -8.60
CA HIS A 248 1.48 -32.79 -7.85
C HIS A 248 1.80 -34.26 -8.01
N ALA A 249 3.07 -34.56 -8.26
CA ALA A 249 3.56 -35.93 -8.33
C ALA A 249 4.94 -36.03 -7.71
N PHE A 250 5.14 -36.98 -6.81
CA PHE A 250 6.46 -37.28 -6.25
C PHE A 250 6.61 -38.75 -5.91
N THR A 251 7.85 -39.19 -5.73
CA THR A 251 8.17 -40.57 -5.35
C THR A 251 8.95 -40.59 -4.05
N HIS A 252 8.62 -41.56 -3.20
CA HIS A 252 9.38 -41.88 -2.01
C HIS A 252 9.87 -43.33 -2.10
N ALA A 253 11.07 -43.63 -1.65
CA ALA A 253 11.59 -44.98 -1.59
C ALA A 253 12.54 -45.20 -0.42
N THR A 254 12.51 -46.40 0.15
CA THR A 254 13.37 -46.83 1.25
C THR A 254 14.06 -48.14 0.93
N ASP A 255 15.15 -48.46 1.63
CA ASP A 255 15.72 -49.81 1.61
C ASP A 255 14.75 -50.85 2.22
N THR A 256 15.10 -52.13 2.15
CA THR A 256 14.25 -53.22 2.69
C THR A 256 13.93 -53.09 4.19
N SER A 257 14.67 -52.27 4.95
CA SER A 257 14.40 -52.03 6.36
C SER A 257 13.34 -50.95 6.58
N GLY A 258 13.04 -50.12 5.57
CA GLY A 258 12.17 -48.96 5.68
C GLY A 258 12.82 -47.75 6.37
N LEU A 259 14.08 -47.86 6.84
CA LEU A 259 14.73 -46.83 7.66
C LEU A 259 15.66 -45.90 6.88
N LYS A 260 16.09 -46.30 5.68
CA LYS A 260 17.00 -45.50 4.86
C LYS A 260 16.30 -45.04 3.60
N GLU A 261 16.13 -43.73 3.49
CA GLU A 261 15.60 -43.07 2.31
C GLU A 261 16.55 -43.20 1.11
N THR A 262 15.96 -43.41 -0.05
CA THR A 262 16.64 -43.62 -1.33
C THR A 262 16.07 -42.76 -2.46
N ASP A 263 15.22 -41.77 -2.13
CA ASP A 263 14.46 -40.92 -3.05
C ASP A 263 15.32 -40.29 -4.14
N LYS A 264 16.54 -39.85 -3.80
CA LYS A 264 17.52 -39.29 -4.76
C LYS A 264 17.94 -40.22 -5.90
N LEU A 265 17.63 -41.52 -5.80
CA LEU A 265 17.91 -42.53 -6.82
C LEU A 265 16.71 -42.79 -7.73
N LEU A 266 15.59 -42.09 -7.49
CA LEU A 266 14.37 -42.15 -8.27
C LEU A 266 14.19 -40.84 -9.03
N HIS A 267 14.09 -40.94 -10.35
CA HIS A 267 13.95 -39.79 -11.23
C HIS A 267 12.59 -39.85 -11.92
N LEU A 268 11.63 -39.10 -11.38
CA LEU A 268 10.30 -38.95 -11.98
C LEU A 268 10.30 -37.77 -12.97
N GLN A 269 9.82 -38.04 -14.17
CA GLN A 269 9.72 -37.05 -15.25
C GLN A 269 8.34 -37.10 -15.90
N TRP A 270 7.91 -35.97 -16.44
CA TRP A 270 6.59 -35.79 -17.03
C TRP A 270 6.64 -35.17 -18.42
N SER A 271 5.57 -35.38 -19.18
CA SER A 271 5.33 -34.75 -20.47
C SER A 271 3.83 -34.67 -20.74
N THR A 272 3.37 -33.54 -21.27
CA THR A 272 1.96 -33.31 -21.64
C THR A 272 1.82 -33.13 -23.15
N ALA A 273 0.58 -33.10 -23.65
CA ALA A 273 0.33 -32.79 -25.06
C ALA A 273 0.75 -31.35 -25.42
N SER A 274 0.55 -30.40 -24.49
CA SER A 274 0.96 -28.99 -24.60
C SER A 274 2.47 -28.78 -24.44
N SER A 275 3.14 -29.66 -23.70
CA SER A 275 4.59 -29.63 -23.44
C SER A 275 5.20 -31.02 -23.69
N PRO A 276 5.45 -31.40 -24.95
CA PRO A 276 5.82 -32.77 -25.33
C PRO A 276 7.28 -33.15 -25.00
N LYS A 277 8.06 -32.23 -24.42
CA LYS A 277 9.41 -32.52 -23.93
C LYS A 277 9.32 -33.15 -22.54
N TRP A 278 10.27 -34.01 -22.20
CA TRP A 278 10.38 -34.57 -20.86
C TRP A 278 10.95 -33.53 -19.90
N HIS A 279 10.21 -33.27 -18.82
CA HIS A 279 10.60 -32.39 -17.73
C HIS A 279 10.83 -33.21 -16.48
N SER A 280 11.91 -32.94 -15.75
CA SER A 280 12.07 -33.48 -14.41
C SER A 280 11.13 -32.77 -13.45
N ILE A 281 10.58 -33.52 -12.50
CA ILE A 281 9.81 -32.92 -11.41
C ILE A 281 10.77 -32.16 -10.48
N GLY A 282 10.48 -30.89 -10.23
CA GLY A 282 11.24 -30.03 -9.33
C GLY A 282 10.94 -30.29 -7.86
N GLY A 283 11.61 -29.56 -6.96
CA GLY A 283 11.36 -29.68 -5.50
C GLY A 283 9.98 -29.17 -5.04
N ASP A 284 9.22 -28.53 -5.92
CA ASP A 284 7.81 -28.14 -5.74
C ASP A 284 6.83 -29.28 -6.09
N HIS A 285 7.34 -30.39 -6.63
CA HIS A 285 6.59 -31.58 -7.06
C HIS A 285 5.52 -31.29 -8.13
N LEU A 286 5.62 -30.16 -8.82
CA LEU A 286 4.53 -29.61 -9.60
C LEU A 286 4.61 -30.01 -11.09
N ILE A 287 3.47 -30.43 -11.63
CA ILE A 287 3.23 -30.67 -13.05
C ILE A 287 2.33 -29.54 -13.54
N ASN A 288 2.95 -28.61 -14.26
CA ASN A 288 2.28 -27.46 -14.86
C ASN A 288 1.90 -27.72 -16.32
N GLY A 289 1.03 -26.87 -16.87
CA GLY A 289 0.69 -26.90 -18.30
C GLY A 289 -0.29 -28.02 -18.68
N ILE A 290 -1.07 -28.54 -17.73
CA ILE A 290 -2.27 -29.34 -18.02
C ILE A 290 -3.32 -28.44 -18.70
N GLY A 291 -3.41 -27.18 -18.26
CA GLY A 291 -4.31 -26.17 -18.81
C GLY A 291 -5.76 -26.35 -18.36
N PRO A 292 -6.70 -25.59 -18.95
CA PRO A 292 -8.10 -25.60 -18.51
C PRO A 292 -8.77 -26.95 -18.76
N LEU A 293 -9.57 -27.40 -17.79
CA LEU A 293 -10.45 -28.57 -17.92
C LEU A 293 -11.92 -28.16 -17.86
N LYS A 294 -12.62 -28.36 -18.98
CA LYS A 294 -14.09 -28.23 -19.04
C LYS A 294 -14.77 -29.28 -18.15
N ALA A 295 -16.02 -29.03 -17.80
CA ALA A 295 -16.88 -30.01 -17.13
C ALA A 295 -16.88 -31.36 -17.86
N GLY A 296 -16.65 -32.44 -17.12
CA GLY A 296 -16.54 -33.81 -17.66
C GLY A 296 -15.27 -34.12 -18.46
N ALA A 297 -14.35 -33.16 -18.65
CA ALA A 297 -13.13 -33.37 -19.43
C ALA A 297 -12.01 -34.02 -18.60
N HIS A 298 -11.00 -34.53 -19.29
CA HIS A 298 -9.79 -35.05 -18.68
C HIS A 298 -8.55 -34.69 -19.52
N ALA A 299 -7.40 -34.71 -18.85
CA ALA A 299 -6.09 -34.62 -19.46
C ALA A 299 -5.26 -35.86 -19.10
N ASP A 300 -4.54 -36.38 -20.08
CA ASP A 300 -3.59 -37.47 -19.91
C ASP A 300 -2.15 -36.94 -19.95
N ILE A 301 -1.43 -37.17 -18.87
CA ILE A 301 -0.05 -36.78 -18.65
C ILE A 301 0.81 -38.03 -18.69
N LYS A 302 1.85 -38.02 -19.53
CA LYS A 302 2.82 -39.11 -19.59
C LYS A 302 3.83 -38.92 -18.47
N LEU A 303 4.06 -39.98 -17.72
CA LEU A 303 5.07 -40.04 -16.68
C LEU A 303 6.09 -41.12 -17.02
N ARG A 304 7.33 -40.94 -16.56
CA ARG A 304 8.32 -42.03 -16.54
C ARG A 304 9.14 -41.94 -15.27
N LEU A 305 9.33 -43.09 -14.65
CA LEU A 305 10.15 -43.25 -13.46
C LEU A 305 11.41 -44.02 -13.84
N THR A 306 12.57 -43.41 -13.64
CA THR A 306 13.87 -44.09 -13.78
C THR A 306 14.45 -44.34 -12.41
N ILE A 307 14.83 -45.59 -12.12
CA ILE A 307 15.53 -45.94 -10.90
C ILE A 307 17.00 -46.15 -11.22
N ASP A 308 17.90 -45.48 -10.50
CA ASP A 308 19.33 -45.65 -10.71
C ASP A 308 19.77 -47.09 -10.47
N ALA A 309 20.73 -47.59 -11.27
CA ALA A 309 21.25 -48.95 -11.13
C ALA A 309 21.91 -49.23 -9.76
N SER A 310 22.30 -48.17 -9.04
CA SER A 310 22.85 -48.23 -7.69
C SER A 310 21.80 -48.37 -6.59
N ALA A 311 20.51 -48.24 -6.90
CA ALA A 311 19.45 -48.35 -5.92
C ALA A 311 19.45 -49.73 -5.24
N PRO A 312 19.41 -49.79 -3.89
CA PRO A 312 19.25 -51.05 -3.19
C PRO A 312 17.86 -51.63 -3.45
N ALA A 313 17.68 -52.91 -3.14
CA ALA A 313 16.34 -53.46 -3.05
C ALA A 313 15.59 -52.79 -1.90
N GLY A 314 14.27 -52.61 -2.04
CA GLY A 314 13.51 -51.80 -1.10
C GLY A 314 12.05 -51.61 -1.49
N ASN A 315 11.42 -50.60 -0.90
CA ASN A 315 10.02 -50.25 -1.13
C ASN A 315 9.95 -48.85 -1.73
N GLY A 316 9.07 -48.64 -2.70
CA GLY A 316 8.81 -47.34 -3.30
C GLY A 316 7.32 -47.05 -3.37
N ALA A 317 6.97 -45.77 -3.38
CA ALA A 317 5.62 -45.30 -3.57
C ALA A 317 5.63 -44.05 -4.45
N ALA A 318 4.63 -43.92 -5.33
CA ALA A 318 4.33 -42.68 -6.04
C ALA A 318 3.09 -42.03 -5.43
N PHE A 319 3.16 -40.73 -5.21
CA PHE A 319 2.10 -39.91 -4.62
C PHE A 319 1.61 -38.91 -5.65
N ILE A 320 0.28 -38.79 -5.77
CA ILE A 320 -0.37 -37.97 -6.79
C ILE A 320 -1.52 -37.18 -6.19
N SER A 321 -1.59 -35.90 -6.52
CA SER A 321 -2.76 -35.04 -6.33
C SER A 321 -2.95 -34.09 -7.52
N ALA A 322 -4.08 -33.40 -7.55
CA ALA A 322 -4.39 -32.36 -8.53
C ALA A 322 -5.20 -31.23 -7.89
N ASP A 323 -4.91 -30.03 -8.36
CA ASP A 323 -5.47 -28.78 -7.86
C ASP A 323 -5.92 -27.92 -9.04
N TYR A 324 -6.81 -26.97 -8.78
CA TYR A 324 -7.21 -25.97 -9.75
C TYR A 324 -7.31 -24.58 -9.12
N THR A 325 -7.13 -23.55 -9.94
CA THR A 325 -7.44 -22.16 -9.63
C THR A 325 -8.22 -21.56 -10.80
N ASN A 326 -9.26 -20.78 -10.49
CA ASN A 326 -10.07 -20.07 -11.47
C ASN A 326 -9.73 -18.58 -11.51
N GLU A 327 -10.07 -17.90 -12.61
CA GLU A 327 -9.79 -16.47 -12.80
C GLU A 327 -10.47 -15.57 -11.74
N ASN A 328 -11.57 -16.04 -11.16
CA ASN A 328 -12.31 -15.34 -10.10
C ASN A 328 -11.72 -15.56 -8.68
N GLY A 329 -10.55 -16.19 -8.58
CA GLY A 329 -9.87 -16.50 -7.32
C GLY A 329 -10.30 -17.82 -6.68
N SER A 330 -11.43 -18.42 -7.07
CA SER A 330 -11.85 -19.70 -6.50
C SER A 330 -10.88 -20.83 -6.84
N CYS A 331 -10.51 -21.63 -5.85
CA CYS A 331 -9.60 -22.76 -6.01
C CYS A 331 -10.12 -24.00 -5.29
N GLY A 332 -9.59 -25.15 -5.67
CA GLY A 332 -9.94 -26.42 -5.05
C GLY A 332 -8.99 -27.53 -5.46
N GLY A 333 -9.02 -28.63 -4.72
CA GLY A 333 -8.10 -29.75 -4.92
C GLY A 333 -8.79 -31.07 -4.66
N ASN A 334 -8.23 -32.15 -5.21
CA ASN A 334 -8.74 -33.46 -4.87
C ASN A 334 -8.43 -33.76 -3.38
N PRO A 335 -9.40 -34.26 -2.60
CA PRO A 335 -9.28 -34.33 -1.14
C PRO A 335 -8.19 -35.28 -0.65
N ASP A 336 -7.83 -36.28 -1.45
CA ASP A 336 -6.95 -37.37 -1.07
C ASP A 336 -5.70 -37.39 -1.96
N ILE A 337 -4.52 -37.54 -1.36
CA ILE A 337 -3.31 -37.87 -2.11
C ILE A 337 -3.36 -39.37 -2.43
N ALA A 338 -3.37 -39.71 -3.71
CA ALA A 338 -3.36 -41.10 -4.15
C ALA A 338 -1.94 -41.67 -4.05
N MET A 339 -1.79 -42.79 -3.35
CA MET A 339 -0.52 -43.51 -3.16
C MET A 339 -0.51 -44.79 -3.98
N TYR A 340 0.60 -45.05 -4.68
CA TYR A 340 0.81 -46.22 -5.51
C TYR A 340 2.13 -46.90 -5.16
N ASP A 341 2.05 -48.04 -4.48
CA ASP A 341 3.23 -48.79 -4.02
C ASP A 341 3.86 -49.64 -5.13
N PHE A 342 5.18 -49.80 -5.06
CA PHE A 342 5.96 -50.72 -5.88
C PHE A 342 7.21 -51.20 -5.13
N GLY A 343 7.65 -52.43 -5.37
CA GLY A 343 8.93 -52.92 -4.90
C GLY A 343 10.09 -52.38 -5.74
N VAL A 344 11.21 -52.04 -5.12
CA VAL A 344 12.48 -51.79 -5.82
C VAL A 344 13.29 -53.08 -5.83
N LEU A 345 13.53 -53.65 -7.01
CA LEU A 345 14.41 -54.81 -7.16
C LEU A 345 15.83 -54.35 -7.45
N LYS A 346 16.81 -55.04 -6.85
CA LYS A 346 18.22 -54.76 -7.13
C LYS A 346 18.54 -55.06 -8.60
N ALA A 347 19.39 -54.24 -9.20
CA ALA A 347 19.92 -54.51 -10.53
C ALA A 347 20.59 -55.90 -10.57
N ALA A 348 20.30 -56.68 -11.61
CA ALA A 348 21.04 -57.92 -11.85
C ALA A 348 22.53 -57.59 -12.00
N LYS A 349 23.40 -58.24 -11.21
CA LYS A 349 24.85 -58.09 -11.44
C LYS A 349 25.14 -58.55 -12.87
N PRO A 350 25.92 -57.78 -13.66
CA PRO A 350 26.48 -58.32 -14.90
C PRO A 350 27.22 -59.60 -14.53
N LYS A 351 26.82 -60.73 -15.11
CA LYS A 351 27.55 -61.98 -14.95
C LYS A 351 28.95 -61.71 -15.51
N PRO A 352 30.04 -61.82 -14.72
CA PRO A 352 31.38 -61.71 -15.28
C PRO A 352 31.49 -62.74 -16.40
N GLY A 353 31.89 -62.31 -17.59
CA GLY A 353 32.00 -63.17 -18.75
C GLY A 353 32.86 -64.39 -18.42
N LYS A 354 32.31 -65.59 -18.64
CA LYS A 354 33.17 -66.72 -18.98
C LYS A 354 33.52 -66.55 -20.44
N THR A 355 34.70 -65.99 -20.70
CA THR A 355 35.52 -66.49 -21.80
C THR A 355 35.87 -67.93 -21.44
N ASP A 356 35.39 -68.89 -22.22
CA ASP A 356 36.26 -69.89 -22.83
C ASP A 356 35.50 -70.61 -23.97
N ASP A 357 36.18 -70.50 -25.10
CA ASP A 357 36.21 -71.28 -26.33
C ASP A 357 35.33 -72.52 -26.53
N THR A 358 34.67 -72.49 -27.71
CA THR A 358 34.46 -73.55 -28.73
C THR A 358 34.08 -74.98 -28.32
N ASP A 359 32.88 -75.43 -28.75
CA ASP A 359 32.73 -76.36 -29.90
C ASP A 359 31.25 -76.39 -30.37
N PRO A 360 30.96 -76.42 -31.70
CA PRO A 360 29.61 -76.34 -32.25
C PRO A 360 29.02 -77.72 -32.51
N GLY A 361 27.79 -77.93 -32.07
CA GLY A 361 26.94 -78.99 -32.61
C GLY A 361 26.11 -79.70 -31.56
N LYS A 362 24.80 -79.49 -31.61
CA LYS A 362 23.83 -80.53 -31.93
C LYS A 362 22.42 -79.93 -31.93
N THR A 363 21.81 -80.06 -33.10
CA THR A 363 20.39 -79.95 -33.43
C THR A 363 19.50 -80.84 -32.55
N GLY A 364 18.28 -80.36 -32.24
CA GLY A 364 17.18 -81.19 -31.74
C GLY A 364 16.12 -80.34 -31.01
N THR A 365 15.21 -79.69 -31.74
CA THR A 365 13.80 -80.09 -31.92
C THR A 365 12.86 -79.73 -30.75
N THR A 366 11.97 -78.80 -31.08
CA THR A 366 10.56 -78.61 -30.70
C THR A 366 9.93 -79.57 -29.68
N GLY A 367 9.27 -79.00 -28.67
CA GLY A 367 8.33 -79.71 -27.79
C GLY A 367 7.48 -78.75 -26.98
N THR A 368 6.28 -78.47 -27.46
CA THR A 368 5.21 -77.72 -26.79
C THR A 368 4.42 -78.63 -25.84
N THR A 369 3.88 -78.03 -24.78
CA THR A 369 2.70 -78.43 -23.95
C THR A 369 2.90 -79.51 -22.88
N GLY A 370 2.38 -79.24 -21.69
CA GLY A 370 2.13 -80.28 -20.67
C GLY A 370 1.92 -79.74 -19.26
N THR A 371 0.65 -79.61 -18.88
CA THR A 371 0.07 -79.03 -17.67
C THR A 371 0.23 -79.92 -16.40
N THR A 372 0.05 -79.27 -15.24
CA THR A 372 -0.51 -79.76 -13.94
C THR A 372 0.32 -80.62 -12.99
N GLY A 373 0.36 -80.20 -11.72
CA GLY A 373 0.80 -81.00 -10.57
C GLY A 373 0.91 -80.19 -9.27
N THR A 374 -0.19 -80.15 -8.51
CA THR A 374 -0.41 -79.53 -7.20
C THR A 374 0.31 -80.25 -6.05
N SER A 375 0.42 -79.55 -4.90
CA SER A 375 0.67 -79.99 -3.51
C SER A 375 2.04 -79.56 -2.98
N GLY A 376 2.20 -78.95 -1.81
CA GLY A 376 1.28 -78.64 -0.71
C GLY A 376 2.08 -78.25 0.53
N GLY A 377 1.44 -77.52 1.44
CA GLY A 377 1.85 -77.30 2.84
C GLY A 377 2.85 -76.15 3.07
N SER A 378 2.73 -75.28 4.06
CA SER A 378 1.81 -75.18 5.20
C SER A 378 1.94 -73.75 5.76
N GLY A 379 0.84 -73.16 6.23
CA GLY A 379 0.85 -71.91 7.02
C GLY A 379 1.47 -72.10 8.42
N PRO A 380 1.38 -71.11 9.34
CA PRO A 380 0.07 -70.63 9.80
C PRO A 380 -0.07 -69.12 10.09
N SER A 381 -1.34 -68.80 10.32
CA SER A 381 -2.02 -67.57 10.79
C SER A 381 -1.71 -67.14 12.24
N ALA A 382 -1.90 -65.85 12.54
CA ALA A 382 -2.66 -65.28 13.69
C ALA A 382 -2.76 -63.74 13.50
N GLN A 383 -3.90 -63.03 13.51
CA GLN A 383 -4.92 -62.83 14.56
C GLN A 383 -4.31 -62.12 15.79
N GLY A 384 -4.77 -60.99 16.35
CA GLY A 384 -5.89 -60.08 16.10
C GLY A 384 -5.93 -59.02 17.24
N THR A 385 -6.82 -58.04 17.08
CA THR A 385 -7.58 -57.30 18.13
C THR A 385 -6.90 -56.35 19.13
N ALA A 386 -7.61 -55.24 19.33
CA ALA A 386 -7.38 -54.09 20.19
C ALA A 386 -7.29 -54.38 21.70
N SER A 387 -6.66 -53.44 22.43
CA SER A 387 -7.10 -53.10 23.78
C SER A 387 -6.79 -51.63 24.12
N SER A 388 -7.78 -51.02 24.75
CA SER A 388 -7.88 -49.66 25.29
C SER A 388 -7.19 -49.52 26.64
N ASN A 389 -6.58 -48.35 26.92
CA ASN A 389 -6.90 -47.56 28.12
C ASN A 389 -6.27 -46.14 28.08
N PRO A 390 -6.89 -45.16 28.77
CA PRO A 390 -6.65 -43.73 28.59
C PRO A 390 -5.65 -43.16 29.60
N VAL A 391 -5.02 -42.03 29.29
CA VAL A 391 -4.37 -41.18 30.30
C VAL A 391 -4.81 -39.74 30.09
N THR A 392 -5.51 -39.21 31.10
CA THR A 392 -5.85 -37.81 31.24
C THR A 392 -4.90 -37.14 32.24
N THR A 393 -4.75 -35.83 32.07
CA THR A 393 -4.23 -34.81 32.99
C THR A 393 -2.73 -34.79 33.31
N GLY A 394 -2.10 -33.69 32.87
CA GLY A 394 -0.84 -33.19 33.39
C GLY A 394 -0.65 -31.75 32.93
N GLY A 395 -1.11 -30.80 33.74
CA GLY A 395 -0.90 -29.37 33.53
C GLY A 395 0.59 -29.01 33.53
N GLY A 396 0.98 -28.16 32.58
CA GLY A 396 2.32 -27.63 32.46
C GLY A 396 2.30 -26.24 31.86
N THR A 397 2.22 -25.23 32.72
CA THR A 397 2.47 -23.82 32.44
C THR A 397 3.88 -23.64 31.89
N LEU A 398 4.01 -23.07 30.68
CA LEU A 398 5.27 -22.51 30.20
C LEU A 398 5.06 -21.10 29.62
N ALA A 399 5.63 -20.16 30.36
CA ALA A 399 6.36 -18.97 29.94
C ALA A 399 5.68 -17.99 28.97
N SER A 400 5.12 -16.96 29.60
CA SER A 400 5.05 -15.58 29.16
C SER A 400 6.39 -15.09 28.57
N THR A 401 6.42 -14.83 27.27
CA THR A 401 7.27 -13.79 26.69
C THR A 401 6.37 -12.69 26.18
N GLY A 402 6.28 -11.60 26.94
CA GLY A 402 5.55 -10.41 26.57
C GLY A 402 6.23 -9.71 25.40
N SER A 403 5.42 -9.36 24.41
CA SER A 403 5.68 -8.19 23.57
C SER A 403 4.46 -7.29 23.70
N SER A 404 4.65 -6.19 24.42
CA SER A 404 3.73 -5.09 24.56
C SER A 404 3.48 -4.43 23.21
N GLY A 405 2.22 -4.40 22.77
CA GLY A 405 1.84 -3.75 21.51
C GLY A 405 0.33 -3.66 21.31
N THR A 406 -0.42 -3.26 22.34
CA THR A 406 -1.85 -2.93 22.18
C THR A 406 -1.97 -1.43 21.88
N SER A 407 -1.90 -1.06 20.60
CA SER A 407 -2.38 0.23 20.14
C SER A 407 -3.90 0.22 20.25
N GLN A 408 -4.41 1.10 21.11
CA GLN A 408 -5.82 1.37 21.28
C GLN A 408 -6.38 1.94 19.97
N LEU A 409 -7.19 1.16 19.24
CA LEU A 409 -8.17 1.71 18.31
C LEU A 409 -9.28 2.35 19.15
N GLY A 410 -8.99 3.54 19.66
CA GLY A 410 -9.93 4.39 20.37
C GLY A 410 -10.28 5.60 19.51
N LEU A 411 -11.55 5.70 19.15
CA LEU A 411 -12.26 6.92 18.74
C LEU A 411 -11.56 7.82 17.69
N LEU A 412 -11.98 7.71 16.43
CA LEU A 412 -12.02 8.86 15.51
C LEU A 412 -13.44 9.42 15.48
N GLY A 413 -13.79 10.09 16.58
CA GLY A 413 -14.77 11.17 16.57
C GLY A 413 -14.01 12.50 16.65
N ALA A 414 -14.49 13.47 15.88
CA ALA A 414 -14.04 14.87 15.80
C ALA A 414 -12.99 15.21 14.72
N ALA A 415 -13.50 15.71 13.59
CA ALA A 415 -12.90 16.82 12.86
C ALA A 415 -14.01 17.77 12.38
N ALA A 416 -14.77 18.32 13.33
CA ALA A 416 -15.43 19.60 13.14
C ALA A 416 -14.43 20.70 13.51
N VAL A 417 -14.46 21.81 12.78
CA VAL A 417 -13.64 23.04 12.89
C VAL A 417 -12.43 23.09 11.96
N ALA A 418 -12.64 23.67 10.76
CA ALA A 418 -11.69 24.61 10.11
C ALA A 418 -12.22 25.27 8.80
N LEU A 419 -13.53 25.50 8.63
CA LEU A 419 -14.06 26.23 7.43
C LEU A 419 -15.11 27.31 7.73
N GLY A 420 -15.16 27.81 8.97
CA GLY A 420 -16.11 28.83 9.39
C GLY A 420 -15.49 30.21 9.54
N ALA A 421 -15.27 30.94 8.45
CA ALA A 421 -14.91 32.36 8.53
C ALA A 421 -15.33 33.19 7.30
N ALA A 422 -16.55 33.02 6.76
CA ALA A 422 -17.02 33.92 5.69
C ALA A 422 -18.52 33.80 5.25
N ALA A 423 -19.47 33.43 6.13
CA ALA A 423 -20.86 33.22 5.69
C ALA A 423 -21.94 33.86 6.59
N MET A 424 -21.90 35.19 6.81
CA MET A 424 -23.06 35.91 7.38
C MET A 424 -23.09 37.39 6.93
N PHE A 425 -23.49 37.68 5.69
CA PHE A 425 -23.81 39.07 5.31
C PHE A 425 -24.87 39.30 4.21
N THR A 426 -25.84 38.42 3.97
CA THR A 426 -26.84 38.69 2.91
C THR A 426 -28.32 38.63 3.30
N ALA A 427 -28.68 38.44 4.57
CA ALA A 427 -30.10 38.28 4.95
C ALA A 427 -30.82 39.52 5.53
N ARG A 428 -30.31 40.76 5.43
CA ARG A 428 -31.02 41.91 6.04
C ARG A 428 -31.20 43.16 5.19
N ARG A 429 -31.60 43.03 3.92
CA ARG A 429 -32.03 44.21 3.14
C ARG A 429 -33.25 44.05 2.24
N ARG A 430 -34.30 43.35 2.70
CA ARG A 430 -35.65 43.59 2.16
C ARG A 430 -36.72 43.58 3.26
N ARG A 431 -36.96 44.76 3.84
CA ARG A 431 -38.27 45.38 4.11
C ARG A 431 -38.12 46.49 5.14
N THR A 432 -38.33 47.74 4.71
CA THR A 432 -39.42 48.67 5.11
C THR A 432 -39.04 50.06 4.62
N GLY A 433 -39.86 50.64 3.74
CA GLY A 433 -39.81 52.06 3.43
C GLY A 433 -40.59 52.89 4.47
N SER A 434 -40.36 54.20 4.48
CA SER A 434 -41.38 55.27 4.45
C SER A 434 -40.76 56.65 4.69
N GLN A 435 -41.23 57.62 3.88
CA GLN A 435 -41.40 59.09 4.04
C GLN A 435 -41.01 59.68 5.41
N VAL A 436 -40.37 60.85 5.54
CA VAL A 436 -40.66 62.22 5.01
C VAL A 436 -39.35 63.00 4.91
#